data_AF-A0AAN6I2X2-F1
#
_entry.id   AF-A0AAN6I2X2-F1
#
_cell.length_a   1.000
_cell.length_b   1.000
_cell.length_c   1.000
_cell.angle_alpha   90.00
_cell.angle_beta   90.00
_cell.angle_gamma   90.00
#
_symmetry.space_group_name_H-M   'P 1'
#
loop_
_entity.id
_entity.type
_entity.pdbx_description
1 polymer ?
#
loop_
_entity_poly.entity_id
_entity_poly.type
_entity_poly.pdbx_seq_one_letter_code
_entity_poly.pdbx_strand_id
1 'polypeptide(L)'
;MMSSDLKEFDAPNFRNSTFRLDRPSSYLLNKARRDEINGYSNLKKSMSSSTIYIGKLSFNTTEEQLFELFSNCGTIVKIIMGLDKHKLTPTGFCFIIFDTPSGALNSIKYLNKTKVNGRSMEIDLDPGFEEGRQFGRGPDGGQRQPQQQYGNRYDHGRRGEFDKNGRSGYKNTRTRARGRNTYRDRQRHHTGPQNRENYLPPQQHESQGYSERRPEVPPHLVGEEFASNVSNQELPPHLR
;
A
#
# COMPACT_ATOMS: atom_id res chain seq x y z
N MET A 1 -8.46 15.10 -15.92
CA MET A 1 -7.50 14.90 -17.02
C MET A 1 -6.50 13.85 -16.57
N MET A 2 -6.41 12.68 -17.21
CA MET A 2 -5.38 11.70 -16.82
C MET A 2 -3.99 12.28 -17.09
N SER A 3 -3.12 12.27 -16.07
CA SER A 3 -1.75 12.79 -16.12
C SER A 3 -1.02 12.25 -17.35
N SER A 4 -0.48 13.18 -18.16
CA SER A 4 0.37 12.91 -19.32
C SER A 4 1.58 12.04 -18.99
N ASP A 5 1.96 11.99 -17.73
CA ASP A 5 3.26 11.53 -17.28
C ASP A 5 3.34 10.00 -17.21
N LEU A 6 2.20 9.31 -17.23
CA LEU A 6 2.15 7.84 -17.30
C LEU A 6 2.06 7.30 -18.73
N LYS A 7 1.81 8.17 -19.73
CA LYS A 7 1.65 7.76 -21.14
C LYS A 7 2.94 7.15 -21.72
N GLU A 8 4.10 7.52 -21.18
CA GLU A 8 5.39 6.96 -21.59
C GLU A 8 5.47 5.43 -21.38
N PHE A 9 4.67 4.87 -20.47
CA PHE A 9 4.65 3.44 -20.18
C PHE A 9 3.61 2.66 -20.99
N ASP A 10 2.74 3.35 -21.73
CA ASP A 10 1.62 2.75 -22.48
C ASP A 10 2.00 2.36 -23.91
N ALA A 11 2.90 3.11 -24.54
CA ALA A 11 3.36 2.82 -25.90
C ALA A 11 4.67 2.03 -25.90
N PRO A 12 4.80 0.98 -26.74
CA PRO A 12 6.11 0.38 -26.99
C PRO A 12 7.05 1.43 -27.56
N ASN A 13 8.22 1.59 -26.95
CA ASN A 13 9.29 2.38 -27.53
C ASN A 13 9.92 1.56 -28.67
N PHE A 14 9.50 1.82 -29.91
CA PHE A 14 9.93 1.10 -31.12
C PHE A 14 11.44 1.18 -31.42
N ARG A 15 12.23 1.88 -30.59
CA ARG A 15 13.69 1.79 -30.65
C ARG A 15 14.22 0.40 -30.31
N ASN A 16 13.46 -0.42 -29.58
CA ASN A 16 13.86 -1.76 -29.17
C ASN A 16 12.79 -2.80 -29.56
N SER A 17 13.23 -4.01 -29.92
CA SER A 17 12.34 -5.14 -30.23
C SER A 17 11.66 -5.77 -29.01
N THR A 18 12.09 -5.40 -27.80
CA THR A 18 11.53 -5.88 -26.54
C THR A 18 11.37 -4.73 -25.55
N PHE A 19 10.44 -4.91 -24.61
CA PHE A 19 10.28 -3.98 -23.50
C PHE A 19 11.51 -4.00 -22.60
N ARG A 20 11.82 -2.85 -22.02
CA ARG A 20 12.80 -2.74 -20.94
C ARG A 20 12.36 -3.62 -19.76
N LEU A 21 13.25 -4.51 -19.32
CA LEU A 21 12.99 -5.39 -18.17
C LEU A 21 12.94 -4.63 -16.85
N ASP A 22 13.53 -3.43 -16.79
CA ASP A 22 13.46 -2.52 -15.64
C ASP A 22 12.28 -1.55 -15.68
N ARG A 23 11.29 -1.78 -16.56
CA ARG A 23 10.05 -0.99 -16.52
C ARG A 23 9.27 -1.31 -15.23
N PRO A 24 8.55 -0.33 -14.65
CA PRO A 24 7.65 -0.60 -13.53
C PRO A 24 6.60 -1.66 -13.87
N SER A 25 6.23 -2.50 -12.91
CA SER A 25 5.21 -3.52 -13.15
C SER A 25 3.84 -2.92 -13.47
N SER A 26 2.99 -3.72 -14.12
CA SER A 26 1.60 -3.33 -14.35
C SER A 26 0.86 -3.01 -13.05
N TYR A 27 1.22 -3.68 -11.95
CA TYR A 27 0.68 -3.38 -10.62
C TYR A 27 1.03 -1.95 -10.20
N LEU A 28 2.30 -1.55 -10.29
CA LEU A 28 2.73 -0.19 -9.93
C LEU A 28 2.12 0.87 -10.83
N LEU A 29 2.06 0.62 -12.14
CA LEU A 29 1.42 1.53 -13.10
C LEU A 29 -0.08 1.70 -12.79
N ASN A 30 -0.81 0.60 -12.54
CA ASN A 30 -2.22 0.66 -12.19
C ASN A 30 -2.46 1.26 -10.79
N LYS A 31 -1.52 1.11 -9.86
CA LYS A 31 -1.56 1.79 -8.56
C LYS A 31 -1.41 3.29 -8.75
N ALA A 32 -0.45 3.73 -9.57
CA ALA A 32 -0.23 5.13 -9.89
C ALA A 32 -1.45 5.76 -10.60
N ARG A 33 -2.08 5.06 -11.55
CA ARG A 33 -3.27 5.57 -12.25
C ARG A 33 -4.50 5.77 -11.36
N ARG A 34 -4.62 4.99 -10.27
CA ARG A 34 -5.76 5.08 -9.35
C ARG A 34 -5.65 6.23 -8.36
N ASP A 35 -4.43 6.68 -8.09
CA ASP A 35 -4.18 7.81 -7.21
C ASP A 35 -3.91 9.05 -8.07
N GLU A 36 -4.98 9.82 -8.31
CA GLU A 36 -4.92 11.00 -9.18
C GLU A 36 -3.97 12.09 -8.67
N ILE A 37 -3.74 12.15 -7.36
CA ILE A 37 -2.98 13.23 -6.72
C ILE A 37 -1.50 12.83 -6.57
N ASN A 38 -1.23 11.68 -5.97
CA ASN A 38 0.14 11.27 -5.60
C ASN A 38 0.64 10.05 -6.39
N GLY A 39 -0.12 9.56 -7.37
CA GLY A 39 0.21 8.32 -8.07
C GLY A 39 1.53 8.38 -8.83
N TYR A 40 1.72 9.41 -9.66
CA TYR A 40 2.95 9.59 -10.44
C TYR A 40 4.18 9.88 -9.56
N SER A 41 4.04 10.74 -8.54
CA SER A 41 5.13 11.06 -7.61
C SER A 41 5.59 9.81 -6.84
N ASN A 42 4.66 9.00 -6.36
CA ASN A 42 4.97 7.74 -5.69
C ASN A 42 5.63 6.72 -6.63
N LEU A 43 5.17 6.61 -7.88
CA LEU A 43 5.80 5.75 -8.88
C LEU A 43 7.23 6.19 -9.17
N LYS A 44 7.44 7.49 -9.37
CA LYS A 44 8.76 8.07 -9.60
C LYS A 44 9.70 7.79 -8.41
N LYS A 45 9.19 7.92 -7.18
CA LYS A 45 9.92 7.56 -5.96
C LYS A 45 10.32 6.08 -5.94
N SER A 46 9.41 5.17 -6.32
CA SER A 46 9.75 3.74 -6.48
C SER A 46 10.86 3.53 -7.51
N MET A 47 10.83 4.24 -8.64
CA MET A 47 11.83 4.10 -9.71
C MET A 47 13.23 4.60 -9.34
N SER A 48 13.32 5.57 -8.44
CA SER A 48 14.62 6.11 -7.97
C SER A 48 15.07 5.53 -6.64
N SER A 49 14.31 4.63 -6.03
CA SER A 49 14.60 4.03 -4.72
C SER A 49 15.54 2.83 -4.85
N SER A 50 16.36 2.61 -3.81
CA SER A 50 17.18 1.40 -3.67
C SER A 50 16.43 0.24 -3.02
N THR A 51 15.12 0.37 -2.79
CA THR A 51 14.29 -0.66 -2.14
C THR A 51 13.48 -1.44 -3.17
N ILE A 52 13.47 -2.76 -3.02
CA ILE A 52 12.55 -3.65 -3.75
C ILE A 52 11.61 -4.34 -2.78
N TYR A 53 10.42 -4.63 -3.29
CA TYR A 53 9.47 -5.54 -2.67
C TYR A 53 9.50 -6.87 -3.42
N ILE A 54 9.53 -7.97 -2.68
CA ILE A 54 9.53 -9.32 -3.25
C ILE A 54 8.32 -10.06 -2.69
N GLY A 55 7.43 -10.49 -3.57
CA GLY A 55 6.25 -11.29 -3.24
C GLY A 55 6.31 -12.70 -3.81
N LYS A 56 5.29 -13.49 -3.45
CA LYS A 56 5.12 -14.89 -3.90
C LYS A 56 6.26 -15.83 -3.49
N LEU A 57 7.00 -15.48 -2.45
CA LEU A 57 8.02 -16.36 -1.88
C LEU A 57 7.38 -17.58 -1.23
N SER A 58 8.15 -18.66 -1.12
CA SER A 58 7.78 -19.78 -0.27
C SER A 58 7.85 -19.37 1.19
N PHE A 59 7.01 -19.94 2.05
CA PHE A 59 7.08 -19.71 3.50
C PHE A 59 8.36 -20.28 4.11
N ASN A 60 9.01 -21.21 3.41
CA ASN A 60 10.27 -21.83 3.82
C ASN A 60 11.50 -21.05 3.31
N THR A 61 11.31 -19.97 2.54
CA THR A 61 12.43 -19.15 2.07
C THR A 61 13.02 -18.36 3.23
N THR A 62 14.32 -18.55 3.46
CA THR A 62 15.05 -17.87 4.54
C THR A 62 15.71 -16.58 4.07
N GLU A 63 16.12 -15.75 5.02
CA GLU A 63 16.82 -14.50 4.74
C GLU A 63 18.18 -14.76 4.08
N GLU A 64 18.91 -15.78 4.52
CA GLU A 64 20.23 -16.14 4.01
C GLU A 64 20.18 -16.55 2.54
N GLN A 65 19.14 -17.31 2.15
CA GLN A 65 18.91 -17.69 0.75
C GLN A 65 18.67 -16.46 -0.14
N LEU A 66 17.93 -15.47 0.38
CA LEU A 66 17.71 -14.23 -0.34
C LEU A 66 18.99 -13.39 -0.39
N PHE A 67 19.75 -13.33 0.70
CA PHE A 67 21.02 -12.63 0.73
C PHE A 67 21.99 -13.16 -0.33
N GLU A 68 22.19 -14.48 -0.39
CA GLU A 68 23.06 -15.11 -1.38
C GLU A 68 22.59 -14.82 -2.81
N LEU A 69 21.29 -14.98 -3.09
CA LEU A 69 20.74 -14.76 -4.42
C LEU A 69 20.86 -13.30 -4.89
N PHE A 70 20.53 -12.35 -4.01
CA PHE A 70 20.45 -10.93 -4.37
C PHE A 70 21.78 -10.19 -4.26
N SER A 71 22.78 -10.75 -3.59
CA SER A 71 24.13 -10.16 -3.52
C SER A 71 24.77 -9.99 -4.90
N ASN A 72 24.39 -10.82 -5.88
CA ASN A 72 24.85 -10.71 -7.27
C ASN A 72 24.29 -9.46 -8.00
N CYS A 73 23.23 -8.84 -7.49
CA CYS A 73 22.63 -7.66 -8.11
C CYS A 73 23.23 -6.35 -7.58
N GLY A 74 23.76 -6.36 -6.37
CA GLY A 74 24.40 -5.22 -5.70
C GLY A 74 24.55 -5.43 -4.19
N THR A 75 25.27 -4.52 -3.53
CA THR A 75 25.47 -4.55 -2.07
C THR A 75 24.15 -4.36 -1.34
N ILE A 76 23.78 -5.34 -0.52
CA ILE A 76 22.56 -5.31 0.31
C ILE A 76 22.87 -4.60 1.63
N VAL A 77 22.07 -3.58 1.96
CA VAL A 77 22.13 -2.87 3.25
C VAL A 77 21.28 -3.58 4.29
N LYS A 78 20.08 -4.03 3.90
CA LYS A 78 19.14 -4.67 4.83
C LYS A 78 18.16 -5.57 4.09
N ILE A 79 17.84 -6.72 4.69
CA ILE A 79 16.70 -7.56 4.32
C ILE A 79 15.68 -7.49 5.44
N ILE A 80 14.40 -7.41 5.07
CA ILE A 80 13.30 -7.31 6.03
C ILE A 80 12.25 -8.34 5.63
N MET A 81 12.21 -9.44 6.38
CA MET A 81 11.25 -10.52 6.14
C MET A 81 9.83 -10.07 6.49
N GLY A 82 8.88 -10.39 5.61
CA GLY A 82 7.47 -10.10 5.80
C GLY A 82 6.82 -11.11 6.74
N LEU A 83 6.25 -10.61 7.84
CA LEU A 83 5.68 -11.41 8.92
C LEU A 83 4.16 -11.27 8.99
N ASP A 84 3.52 -12.30 9.56
CA ASP A 84 2.12 -12.25 9.94
C ASP A 84 1.97 -11.33 11.16
N LYS A 85 0.99 -10.42 11.12
CA LYS A 85 0.79 -9.44 12.20
C LYS A 85 0.49 -10.09 13.56
N HIS A 86 -0.12 -11.27 13.58
CA HIS A 86 -0.54 -11.95 14.79
C HIS A 86 0.41 -13.09 15.17
N LYS A 87 0.76 -13.93 14.19
CA LYS A 87 1.57 -15.13 14.42
C LYS A 87 3.07 -14.87 14.37
N LEU A 88 3.49 -13.72 13.83
CA LEU A 88 4.90 -13.36 13.61
C LEU A 88 5.65 -14.40 12.76
N THR A 89 4.94 -15.16 11.92
CA THR A 89 5.51 -16.14 11.01
C THR A 89 5.73 -15.55 9.62
N PRO A 90 6.71 -16.03 8.83
CA PRO A 90 6.90 -15.58 7.45
C PRO A 90 5.64 -15.74 6.59
N THR A 91 5.27 -14.69 5.85
CA THR A 91 4.03 -14.64 5.03
C THR A 91 4.29 -14.68 3.53
N GLY A 92 5.53 -14.94 3.11
CA GLY A 92 5.88 -15.12 1.71
C GLY A 92 6.13 -13.81 0.94
N PHE A 93 6.57 -12.77 1.66
CA PHE A 93 7.12 -11.56 1.07
C PHE A 93 8.30 -11.03 1.89
N CYS A 94 9.08 -10.13 1.31
CA CYS A 94 10.11 -9.38 2.02
C CYS A 94 10.41 -8.05 1.31
N PHE A 95 11.20 -7.22 1.97
CA PHE A 95 11.84 -6.06 1.37
C PHE A 95 13.36 -6.26 1.37
N ILE A 96 14.02 -5.82 0.31
CA ILE A 96 15.48 -5.73 0.25
C ILE A 96 15.84 -4.28 -0.05
N ILE A 97 16.72 -3.73 0.78
CA ILE A 97 17.27 -2.39 0.62
C ILE A 97 18.71 -2.57 0.15
N PHE A 98 18.99 -2.08 -1.06
CA PHE A 98 20.33 -1.99 -1.60
C PHE A 98 20.99 -0.67 -1.21
N ASP A 99 22.32 -0.65 -1.32
CA ASP A 99 23.09 0.58 -1.19
C ASP A 99 22.81 1.56 -2.35
N THR A 100 22.61 1.01 -3.56
CA THR A 100 22.38 1.82 -4.77
C THR A 100 21.06 1.46 -5.48
N PRO A 101 20.42 2.43 -6.17
CA PRO A 101 19.22 2.16 -6.99
C PRO A 101 19.48 1.16 -8.13
N SER A 102 20.72 1.11 -8.64
CA SER A 102 21.12 0.14 -9.66
C SER A 102 20.94 -1.31 -9.18
N GLY A 103 21.18 -1.60 -7.89
CA GLY A 103 20.96 -2.94 -7.32
C GLY A 103 19.49 -3.36 -7.36
N ALA A 104 18.58 -2.43 -7.09
CA ALA A 104 17.13 -2.65 -7.20
C ALA A 104 16.72 -2.92 -8.66
N LEU A 105 17.23 -2.15 -9.61
CA LEU A 105 16.93 -2.34 -11.04
C LEU A 105 17.50 -3.66 -11.57
N ASN A 106 18.73 -4.02 -11.21
CA ASN A 106 19.35 -5.28 -11.59
C ASN A 106 18.54 -6.48 -11.09
N SER A 107 18.07 -6.41 -9.84
CA SER A 107 17.19 -7.43 -9.26
C SER A 107 15.96 -7.70 -10.12
N ILE A 108 15.31 -6.65 -10.62
CA ILE A 108 14.13 -6.78 -11.47
C ILE A 108 14.51 -7.34 -12.85
N LYS A 109 15.62 -6.91 -13.44
CA LYS A 109 16.08 -7.37 -14.74
C LYS A 109 16.42 -8.86 -14.75
N TYR A 110 17.13 -9.32 -13.73
CA TYR A 110 17.78 -10.63 -13.74
C TYR A 110 17.09 -11.68 -12.89
N LEU A 111 16.43 -11.28 -11.79
CA LEU A 111 15.86 -12.22 -10.82
C LEU A 111 14.33 -12.27 -10.82
N ASN A 112 13.64 -11.33 -11.45
CA ASN A 112 12.17 -11.35 -11.46
C ASN A 112 11.65 -12.60 -12.17
N LYS A 113 10.62 -13.25 -11.59
CA LYS A 113 10.00 -14.49 -12.07
C LYS A 113 10.88 -15.75 -12.00
N THR A 114 12.10 -15.66 -11.48
CA THR A 114 12.93 -16.85 -11.19
C THR A 114 12.30 -17.69 -10.08
N LYS A 115 12.68 -18.98 -9.98
CA LYS A 115 12.14 -19.91 -8.99
C LYS A 115 13.05 -20.01 -7.78
N VAL A 116 12.48 -19.85 -6.59
CA VAL A 116 13.14 -20.09 -5.30
C VAL A 116 12.29 -21.09 -4.53
N ASN A 117 12.90 -22.18 -4.03
CA ASN A 117 12.20 -23.26 -3.32
C ASN A 117 10.95 -23.77 -4.09
N GLY A 118 11.08 -23.92 -5.41
CA GLY A 118 10.02 -24.41 -6.29
C GLY A 118 8.92 -23.39 -6.65
N ARG A 119 8.98 -22.15 -6.16
CA ARG A 119 7.98 -21.10 -6.44
C ARG A 119 8.59 -19.93 -7.19
N SER A 120 7.89 -19.44 -8.21
CA SER A 120 8.29 -18.22 -8.92
C SER A 120 7.99 -16.98 -8.08
N MET A 121 9.04 -16.21 -7.79
CA MET A 121 8.93 -14.94 -7.07
C MET A 121 8.54 -13.79 -8.00
N GLU A 122 8.03 -12.71 -7.41
CA GLU A 122 7.66 -11.49 -8.13
C GLU A 122 8.30 -10.29 -7.44
N ILE A 123 9.10 -9.53 -8.20
CA ILE A 123 9.85 -8.39 -7.69
C ILE A 123 9.23 -7.12 -8.25
N ASP A 124 8.98 -6.15 -7.37
CA ASP A 124 8.50 -4.81 -7.69
C ASP A 124 9.42 -3.75 -7.07
N LEU A 125 9.52 -2.59 -7.73
CA LEU A 125 10.14 -1.40 -7.16
C LEU A 125 9.31 -0.88 -5.98
N ASP A 126 9.98 -0.40 -4.94
CA ASP A 126 9.32 0.08 -3.74
C ASP A 126 9.80 1.50 -3.38
N PRO A 127 8.92 2.44 -2.98
CA PRO A 127 9.29 3.82 -2.74
C PRO A 127 10.18 4.01 -1.49
N GLY A 128 10.48 2.94 -0.75
CA GLY A 128 11.31 2.96 0.45
C GLY A 128 10.61 2.24 1.59
N PHE A 129 11.38 1.56 2.43
CA PHE A 129 10.82 0.86 3.58
C PHE A 129 10.41 1.83 4.70
N GLU A 130 9.30 1.51 5.35
CA GLU A 130 8.79 2.21 6.54
C GLU A 130 8.42 1.16 7.59
N GLU A 131 8.68 1.46 8.86
CA GLU A 131 8.37 0.56 9.97
C GLU A 131 6.87 0.24 10.03
N GLY A 132 6.57 -1.02 10.33
CA GLY A 132 5.20 -1.57 10.29
C GLY A 132 4.81 -2.15 8.92
N ARG A 133 5.54 -1.85 7.84
CA ARG A 133 5.31 -2.48 6.53
C ARG A 133 5.77 -3.93 6.45
N GLN A 134 6.60 -4.39 7.40
CA GLN A 134 6.96 -5.80 7.53
C GLN A 134 5.76 -6.70 7.84
N PHE A 135 4.67 -6.16 8.38
CA PHE A 135 3.50 -6.95 8.72
C PHE A 135 2.49 -7.07 7.57
N GLY A 136 1.94 -8.27 7.42
CA GLY A 136 0.83 -8.55 6.50
C GLY A 136 -0.39 -7.67 6.79
N ARG A 137 -1.09 -7.24 5.73
CA ARG A 137 -2.25 -6.34 5.80
C ARG A 137 -3.60 -7.07 5.77
N GLY A 138 -3.59 -8.40 5.69
CA GLY A 138 -4.79 -9.24 5.59
C GLY A 138 -5.61 -9.22 6.87
N PRO A 139 -6.94 -9.50 6.79
CA PRO A 139 -7.78 -9.59 7.98
C PRO A 139 -7.25 -10.58 9.02
N ASP A 140 -6.69 -11.70 8.55
CA ASP A 140 -6.11 -12.75 9.41
C ASP A 140 -4.64 -12.48 9.82
N GLY A 141 -4.10 -11.27 9.56
CA GLY A 141 -2.71 -10.90 9.82
C GLY A 141 -1.72 -11.25 8.71
N GLY A 142 -2.10 -12.14 7.79
CA GLY A 142 -1.28 -12.54 6.65
C GLY A 142 -1.22 -11.52 5.51
N GLN A 143 -0.53 -11.86 4.43
CA GLN A 143 -0.45 -11.01 3.24
C GLN A 143 -1.82 -10.94 2.51
N ARG A 144 -2.29 -9.74 2.14
CA ARG A 144 -3.45 -9.61 1.24
C ARG A 144 -3.07 -10.10 -0.15
N GLN A 145 -3.64 -11.21 -0.57
CA GLN A 145 -3.55 -11.59 -1.97
C GLN A 145 -4.50 -10.71 -2.79
N PRO A 146 -4.07 -10.20 -3.96
CA PRO A 146 -5.00 -9.62 -4.91
C PRO A 146 -6.10 -10.65 -5.17
N GLN A 147 -7.36 -10.26 -4.98
CA GLN A 147 -8.52 -11.10 -5.25
C GLN A 147 -8.50 -11.41 -6.75
N GLN A 148 -7.91 -12.54 -7.12
CA GLN A 148 -7.91 -13.00 -8.50
C GLN A 148 -9.37 -13.35 -8.82
N GLN A 149 -9.96 -12.53 -9.68
CA GLN A 149 -11.27 -12.73 -10.26
C GLN A 149 -11.20 -13.83 -11.32
N TYR A 150 -10.67 -15.01 -10.98
CA TYR A 150 -10.67 -16.20 -11.85
C TYR A 150 -10.76 -17.45 -10.98
N GLY A 151 -11.71 -18.31 -11.35
CA GLY A 151 -12.21 -19.41 -10.52
C GLY A 151 -11.19 -20.48 -10.17
N ASN A 152 -11.50 -21.16 -9.05
CA ASN A 152 -11.18 -22.55 -8.75
C ASN A 152 -9.93 -23.12 -9.44
N ARG A 153 -8.75 -22.66 -9.02
CA ARG A 153 -7.54 -23.48 -9.09
C ARG A 153 -6.87 -23.43 -7.73
N TYR A 154 -7.30 -24.34 -6.87
CA TYR A 154 -6.71 -24.58 -5.56
C TYR A 154 -5.25 -24.99 -5.75
N ASP A 155 -4.31 -24.04 -5.58
CA ASP A 155 -2.87 -24.31 -5.38
C ASP A 155 -2.73 -25.13 -4.08
N HIS A 156 -2.68 -26.45 -4.22
CA HIS A 156 -2.61 -27.42 -3.12
C HIS A 156 -1.26 -27.42 -2.38
N GLY A 157 -0.36 -26.46 -2.63
CA GLY A 157 0.90 -26.34 -1.90
C GLY A 157 0.86 -25.45 -0.64
N ARG A 158 -0.31 -24.92 -0.25
CA ARG A 158 -0.40 -23.80 0.72
C ARG A 158 -1.02 -24.12 2.09
N ARG A 159 -1.21 -25.38 2.46
CA ARG A 159 -1.63 -25.74 3.82
C ARG A 159 -0.76 -26.85 4.38
N GLY A 160 0.10 -26.44 5.30
CA GLY A 160 0.70 -27.34 6.29
C GLY A 160 -0.39 -28.06 7.06
N GLU A 161 -0.15 -29.34 7.19
CA GLU A 161 -0.90 -30.38 7.89
C GLU A 161 -1.08 -30.03 9.38
N PHE A 162 -2.33 -29.99 9.83
CA PHE A 162 -2.70 -30.09 11.25
C PHE A 162 -3.98 -30.91 11.39
N ASP A 163 -3.95 -31.76 12.42
CA ASP A 163 -4.66 -33.00 12.65
C ASP A 163 -6.19 -33.08 12.48
N LYS A 164 -6.59 -34.19 11.83
CA LYS A 164 -7.45 -35.26 12.36
C LYS A 164 -8.35 -34.90 13.56
N ASN A 165 -9.58 -34.46 13.27
CA ASN A 165 -10.78 -35.01 13.90
C ASN A 165 -12.03 -34.52 13.17
N GLY A 166 -12.66 -35.44 12.44
CA GLY A 166 -13.86 -35.17 11.66
C GLY A 166 -15.03 -34.72 12.52
N ARG A 167 -15.53 -33.50 12.26
CA ARG A 167 -16.93 -33.13 12.48
C ARG A 167 -17.36 -32.11 11.44
N SER A 168 -17.98 -32.64 10.40
CA SER A 168 -18.69 -31.91 9.34
C SER A 168 -19.78 -31.00 9.93
N GLY A 169 -19.77 -29.73 9.53
CA GLY A 169 -20.74 -28.72 9.94
C GLY A 169 -21.12 -27.82 8.76
N TYR A 170 -21.87 -28.36 7.80
CA TYR A 170 -22.51 -27.56 6.74
C TYR A 170 -23.59 -26.65 7.34
N LYS A 171 -23.33 -25.34 7.44
CA LYS A 171 -24.39 -24.33 7.62
C LYS A 171 -24.83 -23.79 6.26
N ASN A 172 -26.04 -24.20 5.91
CA ASN A 172 -26.84 -23.82 4.76
C ASN A 172 -27.45 -22.42 4.99
N THR A 173 -27.14 -21.42 4.18
CA THR A 173 -28.01 -20.24 4.01
C THR A 173 -28.48 -20.19 2.58
N ARG A 174 -29.71 -20.67 2.38
CA ARG A 174 -30.43 -20.68 1.09
C ARG A 174 -30.79 -19.27 0.66
N THR A 175 -30.39 -18.97 -0.57
CA THR A 175 -31.05 -18.12 -1.56
C THR A 175 -32.53 -17.85 -1.29
N ARG A 176 -32.91 -16.56 -1.20
CA ARG A 176 -34.27 -16.08 -1.45
C ARG A 176 -34.27 -15.19 -2.69
N ALA A 177 -34.65 -15.79 -3.81
CA ALA A 177 -35.16 -15.12 -4.99
C ALA A 177 -36.56 -15.70 -5.29
N ARG A 178 -37.43 -14.86 -5.87
CA ARG A 178 -38.86 -15.04 -6.23
C ARG A 178 -39.83 -14.53 -5.14
N GLY A 179 -40.86 -13.74 -5.45
CA GLY A 179 -41.39 -13.35 -6.75
C GLY A 179 -42.50 -12.30 -6.64
N ARG A 180 -42.82 -11.71 -7.79
CA ARG A 180 -44.02 -10.91 -8.05
C ARG A 180 -45.27 -11.65 -7.56
N ASN A 181 -46.20 -10.93 -6.94
CA ASN A 181 -47.61 -11.28 -7.10
C ASN A 181 -48.49 -10.04 -7.14
N THR A 182 -49.29 -10.00 -8.19
CA THR A 182 -50.32 -9.04 -8.55
C THR A 182 -51.54 -9.22 -7.66
N TYR A 183 -52.09 -8.12 -7.13
CA TYR A 183 -53.50 -8.07 -6.72
C TYR A 183 -54.20 -6.95 -7.46
N ARG A 184 -55.17 -7.37 -8.28
CA ARG A 184 -56.21 -6.59 -8.95
C ARG A 184 -57.51 -6.80 -8.16
N ASP A 185 -58.41 -5.84 -8.27
CA ASP A 185 -59.81 -5.79 -7.78
C ASP A 185 -60.09 -5.23 -6.38
N ARG A 186 -60.57 -3.97 -6.30
CA ARG A 186 -62.01 -3.64 -6.36
C ARG A 186 -62.31 -2.12 -6.46
N GLN A 187 -63.22 -1.82 -7.39
CA GLN A 187 -64.16 -0.69 -7.59
C GLN A 187 -64.59 0.07 -6.31
N ARG A 188 -65.08 1.33 -6.26
CA ARG A 188 -65.36 2.49 -7.15
C ARG A 188 -65.79 3.68 -6.23
N HIS A 189 -65.80 4.91 -6.79
CA HIS A 189 -66.67 6.08 -6.52
C HIS A 189 -66.08 7.37 -5.90
N HIS A 190 -66.52 8.48 -6.51
CA HIS A 190 -66.17 9.90 -6.38
C HIS A 190 -66.46 10.55 -5.02
N THR A 191 -65.66 11.55 -4.63
CA THR A 191 -66.02 13.00 -4.54
C THR A 191 -64.83 13.80 -4.01
N GLY A 192 -64.52 14.97 -4.59
CA GLY A 192 -63.67 16.00 -3.94
C GLY A 192 -64.45 16.73 -2.83
N PRO A 193 -63.95 17.83 -2.19
CA PRO A 193 -62.96 18.79 -2.72
C PRO A 193 -61.92 19.35 -1.70
N GLN A 194 -60.96 20.11 -2.26
CA GLN A 194 -60.31 21.34 -1.77
C GLN A 194 -59.92 21.51 -0.27
N ASN A 195 -58.61 21.69 -0.01
CA ASN A 195 -58.09 22.98 0.49
C ASN A 195 -56.55 23.05 0.46
N ARG A 196 -56.05 24.16 -0.09
CA ARG A 196 -54.68 24.68 0.07
C ARG A 196 -54.53 25.23 1.48
N GLU A 197 -53.34 25.16 2.05
CA GLU A 197 -52.61 26.37 2.48
C GLU A 197 -51.20 26.05 3.03
N ASN A 198 -50.23 26.78 2.47
CA ASN A 198 -49.04 27.35 3.12
C ASN A 198 -48.01 26.42 3.81
N TYR A 199 -46.96 26.09 3.05
CA TYR A 199 -45.63 25.90 3.64
C TYR A 199 -44.57 26.66 2.83
N LEU A 200 -44.10 27.77 3.39
CA LEU A 200 -42.94 28.54 2.91
C LEU A 200 -41.68 28.06 3.65
N PRO A 201 -40.57 27.79 2.95
CA PRO A 201 -39.29 27.46 3.61
C PRO A 201 -38.66 28.73 4.25
N PRO A 202 -37.96 28.62 5.39
CA PRO A 202 -37.36 29.78 6.06
C PRO A 202 -36.23 30.42 5.25
N GLN A 203 -36.26 31.76 5.16
CA GLN A 203 -35.22 32.60 4.59
C GLN A 203 -34.04 32.79 5.55
N GLN A 204 -32.85 32.91 4.97
CA GLN A 204 -31.56 33.11 5.62
C GLN A 204 -31.52 34.52 6.23
N HIS A 205 -31.20 34.63 7.52
CA HIS A 205 -30.89 35.90 8.15
C HIS A 205 -29.37 36.11 8.15
N GLU A 206 -28.94 37.11 7.37
CA GLU A 206 -27.66 37.79 7.53
C GLU A 206 -27.60 38.42 8.93
N SER A 207 -26.53 38.13 9.67
CA SER A 207 -26.17 38.90 10.87
C SER A 207 -24.82 39.55 10.63
N GLN A 208 -24.84 40.85 10.88
CA GLN A 208 -23.81 41.84 10.63
C GLN A 208 -22.63 41.67 11.59
N GLY A 209 -21.51 42.26 11.18
CA GLY A 209 -20.21 42.14 11.81
C GLY A 209 -20.17 42.56 13.28
N TYR A 210 -19.42 41.78 14.06
CA TYR A 210 -18.77 42.25 15.27
C TYR A 210 -17.26 42.25 15.02
N SER A 211 -16.71 43.44 14.86
CA SER A 211 -15.28 43.70 14.98
C SER A 211 -14.95 43.80 16.46
N GLU A 212 -14.17 42.87 17.02
CA GLU A 212 -13.45 43.17 18.26
C GLU A 212 -12.19 42.32 18.49
N ARG A 213 -11.06 43.00 18.30
CA ARG A 213 -9.81 43.00 19.09
C ARG A 213 -9.00 41.69 19.19
N ARG A 214 -7.87 41.72 18.47
CA ARG A 214 -6.65 40.97 18.78
C ARG A 214 -6.13 41.35 20.18
N PRO A 215 -5.67 40.40 21.01
CA PRO A 215 -4.83 40.75 22.15
C PRO A 215 -3.43 41.15 21.66
N GLU A 216 -3.01 42.36 22.01
CA GLU A 216 -1.66 42.87 21.79
C GLU A 216 -0.66 42.20 22.73
N VAL A 217 0.53 41.90 22.20
CA VAL A 217 1.68 41.40 22.97
C VAL A 217 2.47 42.60 23.47
N PRO A 218 2.65 42.82 24.78
CA PRO A 218 3.42 43.94 25.28
C PRO A 218 4.93 43.79 24.94
N PRO A 219 5.60 44.85 24.47
CA PRO A 219 7.02 44.84 24.11
C PRO A 219 7.89 45.38 25.25
N HIS A 220 8.79 44.55 25.80
CA HIS A 220 10.05 44.85 26.53
C HIS A 220 10.33 43.63 27.43
N LEU A 221 11.43 42.90 27.28
CA LEU A 221 12.76 43.31 27.73
C LEU A 221 13.84 42.88 26.74
N VAL A 222 14.67 43.86 26.40
CA VAL A 222 15.87 43.75 25.59
C VAL A 222 17.06 43.69 26.54
N GLY A 223 17.99 42.76 26.31
CA GLY A 223 19.38 42.81 26.75
C GLY A 223 19.66 42.29 28.16
N GLU A 224 20.52 41.28 28.28
CA GLU A 224 21.92 41.52 28.63
C GLU A 224 22.81 40.38 28.12
N GLU A 225 23.99 40.78 27.67
CA GLU A 225 25.10 40.00 27.16
C GLU A 225 25.71 39.11 28.25
N PHE A 226 26.14 37.90 27.90
CA PHE A 226 27.38 37.35 28.45
C PHE A 226 28.09 36.55 27.36
N ALA A 227 29.01 37.22 26.67
CA ALA A 227 30.16 36.58 26.07
C ALA A 227 31.25 36.42 27.13
N SER A 228 31.88 35.24 27.17
CA SER A 228 33.34 35.04 27.17
C SER A 228 33.83 33.89 28.06
N ASN A 229 34.78 33.16 27.49
CA ASN A 229 35.77 32.25 28.09
C ASN A 229 35.19 30.91 28.62
N VAL A 230 35.75 29.75 28.28
CA VAL A 230 37.15 29.36 28.51
C VAL A 230 37.61 28.29 27.49
N SER A 231 38.82 28.54 27.00
CA SER A 231 39.84 27.71 26.34
C SER A 231 39.77 26.17 26.33
N ASN A 232 40.18 25.62 25.17
CA ASN A 232 41.11 24.51 24.96
C ASN A 232 41.58 23.73 26.19
N GLN A 233 41.30 22.42 26.24
CA GLN A 233 42.26 21.43 26.75
C GLN A 233 42.21 20.13 25.94
N GLU A 234 43.39 19.74 25.47
CA GLU A 234 43.74 18.49 24.83
C GLU A 234 43.74 17.30 25.82
N LEU A 235 43.69 16.09 25.25
CA LEU A 235 43.70 14.77 25.88
C LEU A 235 44.94 14.46 26.75
N PRO A 236 44.81 13.55 27.75
CA PRO A 236 45.91 12.69 28.15
C PRO A 236 45.77 11.24 27.60
N PRO A 237 46.85 10.63 27.08
CA PRO A 237 46.87 9.26 26.59
C PRO A 237 47.29 8.29 27.69
N HIS A 238 46.40 7.41 28.16
CA HIS A 238 46.80 6.20 28.89
C HIS A 238 45.70 5.13 28.84
N LEU A 239 45.74 4.31 27.79
CA LEU A 239 45.34 2.90 27.80
C LEU A 239 45.94 2.30 26.53
N ARG A 240 47.23 1.93 26.68
CA ARG A 240 47.84 0.86 25.89
C ARG A 240 47.39 -0.47 26.50
#